data_AF-A0A7V3XIV9-F1
#
_entry.id   AF-A0A7V3XIV9-F1
#
_cell.length_a   1.000
_cell.length_b   1.000
_cell.length_c   1.000
_cell.angle_alpha   90.00
_cell.angle_beta   90.00
_cell.angle_gamma   90.00
#
_symmetry.space_group_name_H-M   'P 1'
#
loop_
_entity.id
_entity.type
_entity.pdbx_description
1 polymer ?
#
loop_
_entity_poly.entity_id
_entity_poly.type
_entity_poly.pdbx_seq_one_letter_code
_entity_poly.pdbx_strand_id
1 'polypeptide(L)' 'MLLADRQLRDAFCRQVHQRTPGAISAYWNQVIFSGRDVPPPERQSVPELLEYVRRTPGAIGYIPADAPAPGVRVIVVR' A
#
# COMPACT_ATOMS: atom_id res chain seq x y z
N MET A 1 3.55 -6.36 -11.88
CA MET A 1 2.42 -5.60 -11.33
C MET A 1 1.29 -5.62 -12.34
N LEU A 2 0.20 -6.31 -12.02
CA LEU A 2 -0.96 -6.48 -12.91
C LEU A 2 -1.64 -5.11 -13.12
N LEU A 3 -2.36 -4.92 -14.22
CA LEU A 3 -3.04 -3.65 -14.53
C LEU A 3 -4.06 -3.24 -13.45
N ALA A 4 -4.72 -4.21 -12.82
CA ALA A 4 -5.66 -4.00 -11.71
C ALA A 4 -4.98 -3.38 -10.47
N ASP A 5 -3.76 -3.84 -10.12
CA ASP A 5 -2.99 -3.25 -9.02
C ASP A 5 -2.61 -1.79 -9.29
N ARG A 6 -2.39 -1.43 -10.56
CA ARG A 6 -2.01 -0.06 -10.92
C ARG A 6 -3.15 0.92 -10.66
N GLN A 7 -4.39 0.52 -10.99
CA GLN A 7 -5.56 1.35 -10.74
C GLN A 7 -5.86 1.47 -9.25
N LEU A 8 -5.75 0.37 -8.50
CA LEU A 8 -5.91 0.38 -7.04
C LEU A 8 -4.88 1.31 -6.37
N ARG A 9 -3.60 1.20 -6.76
CA ARG A 9 -2.53 2.06 -6.24
C ARG A 9 -2.75 3.53 -6.58
N ASP A 10 -3.17 3.85 -7.82
CA ASP A 10 -3.47 5.23 -8.20
C ASP A 10 -4.63 5.81 -7.38
N ALA A 11 -5.73 5.07 -7.25
CA ALA A 11 -6.87 5.48 -6.46
C ALA A 11 -6.49 5.73 -4.99
N PHE A 12 -5.78 4.78 -4.36
CA PHE A 12 -5.32 4.91 -2.98
C PHE A 12 -4.41 6.12 -2.78
N CYS A 13 -3.39 6.30 -3.64
CA CYS A 13 -2.48 7.44 -3.53
C CYS A 13 -3.23 8.77 -3.63
N ARG A 14 -4.20 8.87 -4.53
CA ARG A 14 -4.97 10.11 -4.72
C ARG A 14 -5.91 10.39 -3.56
N GLN A 15 -6.64 9.37 -3.10
CA GLN A 15 -7.66 9.57 -2.06
C GLN A 15 -7.03 9.73 -0.68
N VAL A 16 -6.02 8.94 -0.35
CA VAL A 16 -5.44 8.90 1.00
C VAL A 16 -4.25 9.82 1.15
N HIS A 17 -3.30 9.79 0.20
CA HIS A 17 -2.12 10.66 0.27
C HIS A 17 -2.32 12.03 -0.38
N GLN A 18 -3.43 12.24 -1.12
CA GLN A 18 -3.68 13.45 -1.90
C GLN A 18 -2.52 13.74 -2.89
N ARG A 19 -1.90 12.67 -3.41
CA ARG A 19 -0.73 12.70 -4.28
C ARG A 19 -0.81 11.63 -5.37
N THR A 20 -0.06 11.81 -6.45
CA THR A 20 0.05 10.78 -7.49
C THR A 20 0.99 9.66 -7.04
N PRO A 21 0.87 8.43 -7.57
CA PRO A 21 1.84 7.37 -7.33
C PRO A 21 3.29 7.77 -7.63
N GLY A 22 3.50 8.56 -8.68
CA GLY A 22 4.82 9.10 -9.04
C GLY A 22 5.37 10.07 -7.99
N ALA A 23 4.52 10.92 -7.39
CA ALA A 23 4.93 11.82 -6.32
C ALA A 23 5.30 11.06 -5.03
N ILE A 24 4.62 9.95 -4.72
CA ILE A 24 4.97 9.07 -3.59
C ILE A 24 6.31 8.36 -3.85
N SER A 25 6.53 7.85 -5.07
CA SER A 25 7.82 7.27 -5.45
C SER A 25 8.96 8.30 -5.37
N ALA A 26 8.73 9.54 -5.82
CA ALA A 26 9.72 10.61 -5.73
C ALA A 26 10.05 10.99 -4.28
N TYR A 27 9.04 11.03 -3.39
CA TYR A 27 9.26 11.23 -1.96
C TYR A 27 10.19 10.17 -1.37
N TRP A 28 9.91 8.89 -1.62
CA TRP A 28 10.76 7.81 -1.11
C TRP A 28 12.17 7.83 -1.69
N ASN A 29 12.34 8.19 -2.97
CA ASN A 29 13.67 8.41 -3.54
C ASN A 29 14.43 9.48 -2.75
N GLN A 30 13.80 10.62 -2.42
CA GLN A 30 14.43 11.66 -1.60
C GLN A 30 14.78 11.18 -0.19
N VAL A 31 13.89 10.40 0.45
CA VAL A 31 14.12 9.84 1.79
C VAL A 31 15.32 8.88 1.78
N ILE A 32 15.40 7.99 0.77
CA ILE A 32 16.52 7.07 0.57
C ILE A 32 17.83 7.85 0.37
N PHE A 33 17.85 8.81 -0.55
CA PHE A 33 19.07 9.59 -0.83
C PHE A 33 19.55 10.44 0.35
N SER A 34 18.64 10.80 1.26
CA SER A 34 18.98 11.47 2.52
C SER A 34 19.48 10.52 3.62
N GLY A 35 19.53 9.21 3.38
CA GLY A 35 19.98 8.19 4.34
C GLY A 35 19.07 8.02 5.56
N ARG A 36 17.82 8.49 5.49
CA ARG A 36 16.90 8.49 6.64
C ARG A 36 16.14 7.18 6.78
N ASP A 37 15.56 6.69 5.68
CA ASP A 37 14.68 5.51 5.71
C ASP A 37 14.45 4.92 4.30
N VAL A 38 13.71 3.81 4.23
CA VAL A 38 13.33 3.11 3.00
C VAL A 38 11.81 2.91 2.91
N PRO A 39 11.22 2.82 1.70
CA PRO A 39 9.80 2.59 1.56
C PRO A 39 9.38 1.24 2.18
N PRO A 40 8.12 1.14 2.68
CA PRO A 40 7.53 -0.13 3.07
C PRO A 40 7.56 -1.13 1.91
N PRO A 41 7.63 -2.45 2.20
CA PRO A 41 7.66 -3.47 1.17
C PRO A 41 6.34 -3.52 0.38
N GLU A 42 6.45 -3.58 -0.94
CA GLU A 42 5.30 -3.77 -1.83
C GLU A 42 4.95 -5.26 -1.99
N ARG A 43 3.65 -5.56 -2.13
CA ARG A 43 3.12 -6.91 -2.36
C ARG A 43 2.41 -6.95 -3.70
N GLN A 44 2.47 -8.09 -4.38
CA GLN A 44 2.00 -8.20 -5.77
C GLN A 44 0.57 -8.72 -5.88
N SER A 45 -0.05 -9.07 -4.75
CA SER A 45 -1.42 -9.56 -4.72
C SER A 45 -2.08 -9.36 -3.35
N VAL A 46 -3.41 -9.37 -3.33
CA VAL A 46 -4.21 -9.31 -2.11
C VAL A 46 -3.89 -10.48 -1.16
N PRO A 47 -3.82 -11.75 -1.60
CA PRO A 47 -3.47 -12.86 -0.70
C PRO A 47 -2.10 -12.70 -0.04
N GLU A 48 -1.08 -12.29 -0.79
CA GLU A 48 0.26 -12.02 -0.24
C GLU A 48 0.24 -10.88 0.78
N LEU A 49 -0.51 -9.82 0.50
CA LEU A 49 -0.67 -8.70 1.43
C LEU A 49 -1.37 -9.14 2.73
N LEU A 50 -2.44 -9.91 2.63
CA LEU A 50 -3.18 -10.41 3.79
C LEU A 50 -2.34 -11.37 4.63
N GLU A 51 -1.54 -12.24 4.01
CA GLU A 51 -0.58 -13.07 4.74
C GLU A 51 0.45 -12.20 5.47
N TYR A 52 1.02 -11.20 4.77
CA TYR A 52 2.01 -10.31 5.35
C TYR A 52 1.46 -9.55 6.57
N VAL A 53 0.25 -9.00 6.46
CA VAL A 53 -0.41 -8.27 7.56
C VAL A 53 -0.71 -9.18 8.74
N ARG A 54 -1.17 -10.42 8.50
CA ARG A 54 -1.43 -11.39 9.58
C ARG A 54 -0.17 -11.78 10.34
N ARG A 55 0.98 -11.84 9.65
CA ARG A 55 2.25 -12.30 10.22
C ARG A 55 3.10 -11.17 10.80
N THR A 56 2.79 -9.91 10.49
CA THR A 56 3.62 -8.76 10.85
C THR A 56 2.81 -7.77 11.68
N PRO A 57 2.94 -7.80 13.03
CA PRO A 57 2.26 -6.84 13.89
C PRO A 57 2.58 -5.40 13.49
N GLY A 58 1.54 -4.57 13.33
CA GLY A 58 1.67 -3.18 12.91
C GLY A 58 1.73 -2.94 11.39
N ALA A 59 1.79 -3.99 10.57
CA ALA A 59 1.68 -3.83 9.13
C ALA A 59 0.27 -3.35 8.72
N ILE A 60 0.23 -2.47 7.71
CA ILE A 60 -1.00 -1.96 7.10
C ILE A 60 -0.89 -2.08 5.58
N GLY A 61 -2.02 -2.29 4.93
CA GLY A 61 -2.12 -2.32 3.48
C GLY A 61 -3.52 -1.93 3.02
N TYR A 62 -3.68 -1.79 1.71
CA TYR A 62 -4.95 -1.49 1.07
C TYR A 62 -5.29 -2.58 0.04
N ILE A 63 -6.58 -2.88 -0.09
CA ILE A 63 -7.14 -3.90 -0.99
C ILE A 63 -8.36 -3.31 -1.69
N PRO A 64 -8.86 -3.93 -2.78
CA PRO A 64 -10.16 -3.56 -3.35
C PRO A 64 -11.28 -3.66 -2.30
N ALA A 65 -12.28 -2.78 -2.37
CA ALA A 65 -13.33 -2.68 -1.35
C ALA A 65 -14.22 -3.94 -1.26
N ASP A 66 -14.35 -4.68 -2.35
CA ASP A 66 -15.09 -5.93 -2.48
C ASP A 66 -14.24 -7.18 -2.19
N ALA A 67 -12.93 -7.01 -1.94
CA ALA A 67 -12.05 -8.13 -1.65
C ALA A 67 -12.25 -8.66 -0.22
N PRO A 68 -12.35 -10.00 -0.04
CA PRO A 68 -12.46 -10.59 1.29
C PRO A 68 -11.17 -10.35 2.09
N ALA A 69 -11.32 -9.99 3.35
CA ALA A 69 -10.21 -9.70 4.26
C ALA A 69 -10.20 -10.61 5.52
N PRO A 70 -10.15 -11.95 5.35
CA PRO A 70 -10.23 -12.87 6.48
C PRO A 70 -9.00 -12.75 7.40
N GLY A 71 -9.25 -12.74 8.71
CA GLY A 71 -8.20 -12.74 9.72
C GLY A 71 -7.41 -11.44 9.83
N VAL A 72 -7.89 -10.34 9.25
CA VAL A 72 -7.34 -8.99 9.44
C VAL A 72 -8.44 -8.02 9.88
N ARG A 73 -8.05 -6.91 10.50
CA ARG A 73 -8.97 -5.84 10.85
C ARG A 73 -9.07 -4.84 9.70
N VAL A 74 -10.28 -4.62 9.20
CA VAL A 74 -10.56 -3.60 8.18
C VAL A 74 -10.72 -2.23 8.85
N ILE A 75 -10.07 -1.21 8.29
CA ILE A 75 -10.18 0.18 8.73
C ILE A 75 -10.81 0.97 7.59
N VAL A 76 -11.94 1.64 7.89
CA VAL A 76 -12.59 2.54 6.93
C VAL A 76 -11.99 3.92 7.07
N VAL A 77 -11.40 4.43 5.99
CA VAL A 77 -10.88 5.80 5.91
C VAL A 77 -11.99 6.68 5.34
N ARG A 78 -12.25 7.82 6.00
CA ARG A 78 -13.23 8.83 5.59
C ARG A 78 -12.53 10.08 5.09
#